data_AF-A0A6A4WRP3-F1
#
_entry.id   AF-A0A6A4WRP3-F1
#
_cell.length_a   1.000
_cell.length_b   1.000
_cell.length_c   1.000
_cell.angle_alpha   90.00
_cell.angle_beta   90.00
_cell.angle_gamma   90.00
#
_symmetry.space_group_name_H-M   'P 1'
#
loop_
_entity.id
_entity.type
_entity.pdbx_description
1 polymer ?
#
loop_
_entity_poly.entity_id
_entity_poly.type
_entity_poly.pdbx_seq_one_letter_code
_entity_poly.pdbx_strand_id
1 'polypeptide(L)'
;MYTSVSAFSPICNPTQCPWGQKAFTGYLGSDRATWQGYDATELVKSYSGPALDILIDQGSEDGFLKDGQLLPDNLVAACAKASMAVDYRLQPGYDHSYYFIATFVGDHIAKHAEALK
;
A
#
# COMPACT_ATOMS: atom_id res chain seq x y z
N MET A 1 -13.85 12.42 -7.02
CA MET A 1 -13.81 11.01 -6.57
C MET A 1 -12.71 10.33 -7.37
N TYR A 2 -11.87 9.51 -6.75
CA TYR A 2 -10.81 8.77 -7.48
C TYR A 2 -11.43 7.52 -8.13
N THR A 3 -11.05 7.20 -9.37
CA THR A 3 -11.61 6.07 -10.13
C THR A 3 -10.76 4.80 -10.05
N SER A 4 -9.49 4.92 -9.70
CA SER A 4 -8.56 3.80 -9.51
C SER A 4 -7.42 4.21 -8.56
N VAL A 5 -6.71 3.24 -8.00
CA VAL A 5 -5.56 3.45 -7.13
C VAL A 5 -4.47 2.42 -7.41
N SER A 6 -3.22 2.85 -7.39
CA SER A 6 -2.07 1.96 -7.46
C SER A 6 -0.90 2.50 -6.65
N ALA A 7 0.05 1.64 -6.28
CA ALA A 7 1.23 2.04 -5.53
C ALA A 7 2.46 1.16 -5.81
N PHE A 8 3.64 1.77 -5.68
CA PHE A 8 4.93 1.09 -5.68
C PHE A 8 5.49 1.02 -4.27
N SER A 9 5.86 -0.18 -3.81
CA SER A 9 6.44 -0.45 -2.49
C SER A 9 5.80 0.36 -1.34
N PRO A 10 4.46 0.32 -1.19
CA PRO A 10 3.75 1.14 -0.23
C PRO A 10 4.03 0.72 1.23
N ILE A 11 3.99 1.71 2.13
CA ILE A 11 3.85 1.46 3.57
C ILE A 11 2.38 1.13 3.84
N CYS A 12 2.05 -0.16 3.82
CA CYS A 12 0.68 -0.66 3.90
C CYS A 12 0.08 -0.61 5.30
N ASN A 13 0.90 -0.72 6.35
CA ASN A 13 0.44 -0.78 7.73
C ASN A 13 1.31 0.10 8.66
N PRO A 14 1.30 1.43 8.48
CA PRO A 14 2.17 2.36 9.20
C PRO A 14 2.01 2.31 10.74
N THR A 15 0.86 1.91 11.27
CA THR A 15 0.68 1.71 12.72
C THR A 15 1.53 0.57 13.28
N GLN A 16 1.96 -0.37 12.43
CA GLN A 16 2.70 -1.57 12.80
C GLN A 16 4.17 -1.54 12.34
N CYS A 17 4.64 -0.49 11.66
CA CYS A 17 6.04 -0.38 11.23
C CYS A 17 6.83 0.74 11.94
N PRO A 18 8.16 0.61 12.09
CA PRO A 18 8.97 1.60 12.80
C PRO A 18 8.87 3.03 12.25
N TRP A 19 8.87 3.21 10.92
CA TRP A 19 8.74 4.53 10.30
C TRP A 19 7.39 5.17 10.60
N GLY A 20 6.30 4.43 10.42
CA GLY A 20 4.96 4.94 10.68
C GLY A 20 4.74 5.24 12.17
N GLN A 21 5.19 4.38 13.09
CA GLN A 21 5.10 4.65 14.53
C GLN A 21 5.87 5.91 14.94
N LYS A 22 7.09 6.11 14.41
CA LYS A 22 7.88 7.32 14.67
C LYS A 22 7.18 8.56 14.12
N ALA A 23 6.70 8.53 12.88
CA ALA A 23 6.03 9.66 12.24
C ALA A 23 4.71 10.00 12.93
N PHE A 24 3.86 9.01 13.19
CA PHE A 24 2.56 9.22 13.83
C PHE A 24 2.68 9.69 15.28
N THR A 25 3.67 9.19 16.03
CA THR A 25 3.95 9.74 17.38
C THR A 25 4.28 11.24 17.31
N GLY A 26 5.07 11.65 16.31
CA GLY A 26 5.45 13.05 16.13
C GLY A 26 4.31 13.96 15.65
N TYR A 27 3.47 13.48 14.73
CA TYR A 27 2.43 14.29 14.08
C TYR A 27 1.04 14.17 14.72
N LEU A 28 0.66 12.97 15.16
CA LEU A 28 -0.66 12.64 15.67
C LEU A 28 -0.68 12.45 17.20
N GLY A 29 0.50 12.49 17.83
CA GLY A 29 0.67 12.26 19.27
C GLY A 29 0.73 10.78 19.63
N SER A 30 0.83 10.51 20.95
CA SER A 30 1.03 9.16 21.48
C SER A 30 -0.23 8.29 21.53
N ASP A 31 -1.42 8.88 21.31
CA ASP A 31 -2.67 8.12 21.25
C ASP A 31 -2.81 7.38 19.91
N ARG A 32 -2.52 6.09 19.94
CA ARG A 32 -2.57 5.21 18.76
C ARG A 32 -3.97 5.06 18.16
N ALA A 33 -5.04 5.34 18.91
CA ALA A 33 -6.39 5.28 18.36
C ALA A 33 -6.57 6.29 17.22
N THR A 34 -5.89 7.44 17.30
CA THR A 34 -5.97 8.50 16.28
C THR A 34 -5.26 8.13 14.97
N TRP A 35 -4.39 7.12 14.99
CA TRP A 35 -3.58 6.74 13.83
C TRP A 35 -4.34 5.90 12.81
N GLN A 36 -5.38 5.18 13.25
CA GLN A 36 -6.13 4.24 12.41
C GLN A 36 -6.75 4.91 11.18
N GLY A 37 -7.11 6.19 11.29
CA GLY A 37 -7.63 6.98 10.17
C GLY A 37 -6.62 7.26 9.04
N TYR A 38 -5.36 6.90 9.23
CA TYR A 38 -4.25 7.14 8.29
C TYR A 38 -3.50 5.85 7.92
N ASP A 39 -4.06 4.68 8.25
CA ASP A 39 -3.46 3.38 7.99
C ASP A 39 -4.34 2.58 7.02
N ALA A 40 -3.84 2.28 5.83
CA ALA A 40 -4.60 1.58 4.79
C ALA A 40 -5.11 0.20 5.26
N THR A 41 -4.29 -0.53 6.02
CA THR A 41 -4.67 -1.86 6.55
C THR A 41 -5.80 -1.74 7.59
N GLU A 42 -5.82 -0.68 8.39
CA GLU A 42 -6.92 -0.41 9.32
C GLU A 42 -8.17 0.11 8.60
N LEU A 43 -8.01 1.04 7.66
CA LEU A 43 -9.11 1.66 6.91
C LEU A 43 -9.91 0.65 6.08
N VAL A 44 -9.26 -0.35 5.49
CA VAL A 44 -9.94 -1.37 4.68
C VAL A 44 -10.95 -2.17 5.51
N LYS A 45 -10.73 -2.34 6.82
CA LYS A 45 -11.62 -3.14 7.70
C LYS A 45 -13.03 -2.54 7.84
N SER A 46 -13.16 -1.23 7.66
CA SER A 46 -14.43 -0.50 7.80
C SER A 46 -14.83 0.21 6.50
N TYR A 47 -14.15 -0.07 5.39
CA TYR A 47 -14.43 0.56 4.11
C TYR A 47 -15.79 0.15 3.56
N SER A 48 -16.65 1.14 3.31
CA SER A 48 -18.00 0.95 2.77
C SER A 48 -18.22 1.74 1.46
N GLY A 49 -17.13 2.12 0.79
CA GLY A 49 -17.18 2.88 -0.45
C GLY A 49 -17.38 1.99 -1.69
N PRO A 50 -17.29 2.57 -2.90
CA PRO A 50 -17.36 1.82 -4.15
C PRO A 50 -16.26 0.76 -4.25
N ALA A 51 -16.46 -0.27 -5.06
CA ALA A 51 -15.43 -1.27 -5.32
C ALA A 51 -14.14 -0.58 -5.79
N LEU A 52 -13.02 -0.91 -5.14
CA LEU A 52 -11.70 -0.42 -5.49
C LEU A 52 -10.95 -1.52 -6.24
N ASP A 53 -10.36 -1.14 -7.35
CA ASP A 53 -9.38 -1.96 -8.05
C ASP A 53 -7.98 -1.43 -7.70
N ILE A 54 -7.32 -2.13 -6.77
CA ILE A 54 -6.02 -1.74 -6.21
C ILE A 54 -4.91 -2.53 -6.90
N LEU A 55 -3.91 -1.83 -7.46
CA LEU A 55 -2.67 -2.45 -7.96
C LEU A 55 -1.49 -2.10 -7.05
N ILE A 56 -0.72 -3.09 -6.62
CA ILE A 56 0.50 -2.90 -5.84
C ILE A 56 1.64 -3.66 -6.50
N ASP A 57 2.72 -2.95 -6.79
CA ASP A 57 3.99 -3.57 -7.17
C ASP A 57 5.00 -3.45 -6.04
N GLN A 58 5.63 -4.58 -5.72
CA GLN A 58 6.62 -4.70 -4.65
C GLN A 58 7.87 -5.39 -5.19
N GLY A 59 9.04 -4.78 -5.04
CA GLY A 59 10.31 -5.45 -5.33
C GLY A 59 10.61 -6.56 -4.32
N SER A 60 11.00 -7.75 -4.77
CA SER A 60 11.33 -8.87 -3.88
C SER A 60 12.64 -8.69 -3.11
N GLU A 61 13.56 -7.90 -3.66
CA GLU A 61 14.86 -7.59 -3.06
C GLU A 61 14.87 -6.23 -2.35
N ASP A 62 13.69 -5.64 -2.16
CA ASP A 62 13.51 -4.41 -1.39
C ASP A 62 13.98 -4.60 0.06
N GLY A 63 14.96 -3.79 0.47
CA GLY A 63 15.48 -3.80 1.84
C GLY A 63 14.43 -3.39 2.87
N PHE A 64 13.55 -2.45 2.55
CA PHE A 64 12.51 -1.96 3.46
C PHE A 64 11.35 -2.94 3.62
N LEU A 65 11.14 -3.82 2.63
CA LEU A 65 10.27 -4.98 2.78
C LEU A 65 10.82 -5.92 3.86
N LYS A 66 12.11 -6.25 3.77
CA LYS A 66 12.82 -7.15 4.71
C LYS A 66 12.92 -6.53 6.11
N ASP A 67 13.08 -5.21 6.20
CA ASP A 67 13.11 -4.45 7.44
C ASP A 67 11.73 -4.27 8.10
N GLY A 68 10.65 -4.78 7.48
CA GLY A 68 9.29 -4.70 8.02
C GLY A 68 8.69 -3.29 7.98
N GLN A 69 9.13 -2.42 7.06
CA GLN A 69 8.55 -1.09 6.90
C GLN A 69 7.27 -1.12 6.06
N LEU A 70 7.24 -1.96 5.03
CA LEU A 70 6.21 -1.93 3.99
C LEU A 70 4.98 -2.74 4.37
N LEU A 71 5.18 -3.96 4.90
CA LEU A 71 4.13 -4.85 5.39
C LEU A 71 2.96 -5.09 4.40
N PRO A 72 3.21 -5.37 3.10
CA PRO A 72 2.15 -5.54 2.11
C PRO A 72 1.21 -6.71 2.42
N ASP A 73 1.73 -7.79 2.99
CA ASP A 73 0.95 -8.97 3.37
C ASP A 73 -0.18 -8.64 4.36
N ASN A 74 0.04 -7.67 5.25
CA ASN A 74 -0.99 -7.22 6.20
C ASN A 74 -2.19 -6.60 5.48
N LEU A 75 -1.93 -5.75 4.48
CA LEU A 75 -2.99 -5.13 3.68
C LEU A 75 -3.68 -6.16 2.79
N VAL A 76 -2.94 -7.05 2.13
CA VAL A 76 -3.52 -8.13 1.31
C VAL A 76 -4.46 -8.99 2.15
N ALA A 77 -4.04 -9.39 3.36
CA ALA A 77 -4.88 -10.15 4.28
C ALA A 77 -6.10 -9.37 4.77
N ALA A 78 -5.99 -8.06 5.01
CA ALA A 78 -7.11 -7.22 5.38
C ALA A 78 -8.12 -7.05 4.23
N CYS A 79 -7.63 -6.81 3.01
CA CYS A 79 -8.46 -6.74 1.80
C CYS A 79 -9.20 -8.04 1.53
N ALA A 80 -8.53 -9.19 1.68
CA ALA A 80 -9.18 -10.50 1.54
C ALA A 80 -10.35 -10.67 2.52
N LYS A 81 -10.20 -10.24 3.78
CA LYS A 81 -11.28 -10.27 4.79
C LYS A 81 -12.42 -9.30 4.46
N ALA A 82 -12.10 -8.16 3.87
CA ALA A 82 -13.07 -7.14 3.45
C ALA A 82 -13.70 -7.41 2.07
N SER A 83 -13.37 -8.54 1.41
CA SER A 83 -13.77 -8.83 0.03
C SER A 83 -13.39 -7.73 -0.98
N MET A 84 -12.25 -7.07 -0.73
CA MET A 84 -11.69 -6.04 -1.61
C MET A 84 -10.62 -6.64 -2.51
N ALA A 85 -10.72 -6.41 -3.81
CA ALA A 85 -9.75 -6.89 -4.79
C ALA A 85 -8.43 -6.11 -4.69
N VAL A 86 -7.32 -6.84 -4.60
CA VAL A 86 -5.97 -6.30 -4.69
C VAL A 86 -5.19 -7.17 -5.67
N ASP A 87 -4.69 -6.55 -6.74
CA ASP A 87 -3.67 -7.11 -7.60
C ASP A 87 -2.30 -6.79 -6.99
N TYR A 88 -1.73 -7.77 -6.29
CA TYR A 88 -0.41 -7.66 -5.68
C TYR A 88 0.63 -8.41 -6.51
N ARG A 89 1.58 -7.67 -7.06
CA ARG A 89 2.66 -8.19 -7.93
C ARG A 89 3.99 -8.09 -7.20
N LEU A 90 4.54 -9.24 -6.80
CA LEU A 90 5.90 -9.33 -6.28
C LEU A 90 6.88 -9.47 -7.44
N GLN A 91 7.70 -8.46 -7.66
CA GLN A 91 8.61 -8.36 -8.81
C GLN A 91 10.00 -8.93 -8.44
N PRO A 92 10.38 -10.11 -8.99
CA PRO A 92 11.61 -10.79 -8.60
C PRO A 92 12.87 -10.00 -8.98
N GLY A 93 13.80 -9.86 -8.03
CA GLY A 93 15.09 -9.20 -8.26
C GLY A 93 15.06 -7.67 -8.22
N TYR A 94 13.89 -7.06 -8.06
CA TYR A 94 13.75 -5.60 -7.98
C TYR A 94 13.87 -5.10 -6.54
N ASP A 95 14.46 -3.91 -6.39
CA ASP A 95 14.67 -3.21 -5.14
C ASP A 95 13.63 -2.07 -4.94
N HIS A 96 13.92 -1.12 -4.03
CA HIS A 96 13.08 0.04 -3.75
C HIS A 96 13.36 1.26 -4.65
N SER A 97 14.25 1.13 -5.64
CA SER A 97 14.78 2.28 -6.36
C SER A 97 13.84 2.77 -7.46
N TYR A 98 14.17 3.93 -8.04
CA TYR A 98 13.49 4.39 -9.25
C TYR A 98 13.75 3.51 -10.48
N TYR A 99 14.76 2.62 -10.49
CA TYR A 99 14.92 1.65 -11.56
C TYR A 99 13.77 0.64 -11.57
N PHE A 100 13.35 0.19 -10.38
CA PHE A 100 12.16 -0.63 -10.20
C PHE A 100 10.91 0.11 -10.66
N ILE A 101 10.68 1.34 -10.16
CA ILE A 101 9.51 2.14 -10.54
C ILE A 101 9.47 2.38 -12.05
N ALA A 102 10.57 2.81 -12.66
CA ALA A 102 10.65 3.11 -14.09
C ALA A 102 10.34 1.89 -14.96
N THR A 103 10.60 0.67 -14.48
CA THR A 103 10.30 -0.56 -15.22
C THR A 103 8.80 -0.81 -15.33
N PHE A 104 8.04 -0.53 -14.27
CA PHE A 104 6.61 -0.91 -14.18
C PHE A 104 5.64 0.29 -14.20
N VAL A 105 6.14 1.53 -14.23
CA VAL A 105 5.29 2.74 -14.29
C VAL A 105 4.35 2.76 -15.50
N GLY A 106 4.77 2.16 -16.62
CA GLY A 106 3.92 2.01 -17.81
C GLY A 106 2.63 1.24 -17.54
N ASP A 107 2.71 0.15 -16.77
CA ASP A 107 1.55 -0.67 -16.39
C ASP A 107 0.58 0.11 -15.50
N HIS A 108 1.12 0.88 -14.55
CA HIS A 108 0.31 1.71 -13.66
C HIS A 108 -0.42 2.81 -14.43
N ILE A 109 0.26 3.46 -15.38
CA ILE A 109 -0.36 4.43 -16.28
C ILE A 109 -1.47 3.78 -17.10
N ALA A 110 -1.24 2.58 -17.65
CA ALA A 110 -2.24 1.86 -18.43
C ALA A 110 -3.49 1.52 -17.61
N LYS A 111 -3.32 1.00 -16.38
CA LYS A 111 -4.42 0.74 -15.44
C LYS A 111 -5.24 2.01 -15.18
N HIS A 112 -4.57 3.11 -14.86
CA HIS A 112 -5.26 4.37 -14.57
C HIS A 112 -5.96 4.94 -15.81
N ALA A 113 -5.36 4.82 -16.99
CA ALA A 113 -5.96 5.24 -18.25
C ALA A 113 -7.21 4.41 -18.60
N GLU A 114 -7.25 3.12 -18.25
CA GLU A 114 -8.43 2.28 -18.43
C GLU A 114 -9.58 2.71 -17.52
N ALA A 115 -9.30 3.00 -16.25
CA ALA A 115 -10.29 3.43 -15.27
C ALA A 115 -10.76 4.90 -15.40
N LEU A 116 -10.17 5.68 -16.31
CA LEU A 116 -10.55 7.08 -16.58
C LEU A 116 -11.45 7.24 -17.81
N LYS A 117 -11.73 6.15 -18.52
CA LYS A 117 -12.69 6.13 -19.63
C LYS A 117 -14.12 6.11 -19.09
#